data_AF-A0AAW7DGJ8-F1
#
_entry.id   AF-A0AAW7DGJ8-F1
#
_cell.length_a   1.000
_cell.length_b   1.000
_cell.length_c   1.000
_cell.angle_alpha   90.00
_cell.angle_beta   90.00
_cell.angle_gamma   90.00
#
_symmetry.space_group_name_H-M   'P 1'
#
loop_
_entity.id
_entity.type
_entity.pdbx_description
1 polymer ?
#
loop_
_entity_poly.entity_id
_entity_poly.type
_entity_poly.pdbx_seq_one_letter_code
_entity_poly.pdbx_strand_id
1 'polypeptide(L)'
;MTDIDFKQLTKEQKKQLAADLAAEKQAEKEKRALDLKALEDIAQEQLPKAFEQLQKASQALADAKLFVYTSFSDYLKLKVETLGIGSSQKSHTISLPDAKLILGYRVTDGYDDNANYGLALVHKFLASLAKDEDSAKTMKLVNRLLQKNAKGDLDSKKVLELSQHASEEYPDTEFTEGMQLIQKAYKPKMSKWFVEAMTIDGQGVERTVPLNMTSVDLPKDFDLSFLLPKDE
;
A
#
# COMPACT_ATOMS: atom_id res chain seq x y z
N MET A 1 29.06 -30.00 27.32
CA MET A 1 29.54 -30.54 26.03
C MET A 1 30.93 -31.08 26.29
N THR A 2 31.15 -32.37 26.07
CA THR A 2 32.47 -32.98 26.22
C THR A 2 33.23 -32.73 24.92
N ASP A 3 34.32 -31.97 24.97
CA ASP A 3 35.18 -31.73 23.81
C ASP A 3 35.76 -33.07 23.32
N ILE A 4 35.48 -33.41 22.06
CA ILE A 4 36.00 -34.62 21.42
C ILE A 4 37.41 -34.30 20.89
N ASP A 5 38.44 -34.92 21.48
CA ASP A 5 39.83 -34.77 21.02
C ASP A 5 40.12 -35.66 19.80
N PHE A 6 40.00 -35.05 18.61
CA PHE A 6 40.20 -35.70 17.31
C PHE A 6 41.59 -36.32 17.08
N LYS A 7 42.59 -35.98 17.92
CA LYS A 7 43.95 -36.54 17.80
C LYS A 7 44.10 -37.93 18.43
N GLN A 8 43.19 -38.33 19.33
CA GLN A 8 43.25 -39.64 20.01
C GLN A 8 42.49 -40.76 19.29
N LEU A 9 41.78 -40.46 18.20
CA LEU A 9 41.04 -41.45 17.42
C LEU A 9 41.96 -42.32 16.57
N THR A 10 41.72 -43.63 16.55
CA THR A 10 42.44 -44.58 15.70
C THR A 10 42.11 -44.36 14.22
N LYS A 11 42.96 -44.86 13.30
CA LYS A 11 42.72 -44.77 11.84
C LYS A 11 41.36 -45.35 11.43
N GLU A 12 40.91 -46.41 12.10
CA GLU A 12 39.61 -47.05 11.85
C GLU A 12 38.45 -46.18 12.35
N GLN A 13 38.56 -45.59 13.55
CA GLN A 13 37.55 -44.68 14.09
C GLN A 13 37.40 -43.42 13.23
N LYS A 14 38.51 -42.87 12.69
CA LYS A 14 38.47 -41.74 11.75
C LYS A 14 37.80 -42.08 10.43
N LYS A 15 38.01 -43.29 9.91
CA LYS A 15 37.38 -43.78 8.68
C LYS A 15 35.88 -44.01 8.87
N GLN A 16 35.48 -44.57 10.01
CA GLN A 16 34.07 -44.77 10.36
C GLN A 16 33.34 -43.44 10.52
N LEU A 17 33.90 -42.48 11.28
CA LEU A 17 33.31 -41.15 11.46
C LEU A 17 33.13 -40.40 10.12
N ALA A 18 34.10 -40.52 9.22
CA ALA A 18 34.01 -39.92 7.88
C ALA A 18 32.90 -40.57 7.02
N ALA A 19 32.70 -41.88 7.14
CA ALA A 19 31.63 -42.59 6.47
C ALA A 19 30.25 -42.20 7.05
N ASP A 20 30.14 -42.10 8.37
CA ASP A 20 28.91 -41.70 9.07
C ASP A 20 28.50 -40.26 8.73
N LEU A 21 29.45 -39.31 8.72
CA LEU A 21 29.21 -37.92 8.30
C LEU A 21 28.83 -37.79 6.82
N ALA A 22 29.40 -38.64 5.95
CA ALA A 22 29.04 -38.66 4.54
C ALA A 22 27.63 -39.22 4.32
N ALA A 23 27.26 -40.28 5.06
CA ALA A 23 25.92 -40.85 5.05
C ALA A 23 24.88 -39.86 5.59
N GLU A 24 25.20 -39.15 6.68
CA GLU A 24 24.32 -38.13 7.27
C GLU A 24 24.08 -36.96 6.30
N LYS A 25 25.12 -36.43 5.65
CA LYS A 25 24.98 -35.38 4.62
C LYS A 25 24.18 -35.84 3.42
N GLN A 26 24.32 -37.10 3.01
CA GLN A 26 23.56 -37.66 1.89
C GLN A 26 22.09 -37.81 2.27
N ALA A 27 21.80 -38.33 3.46
CA ALA A 27 20.44 -38.43 3.99
C ALA A 27 19.78 -37.05 4.18
N GLU A 28 20.53 -36.04 4.62
CA GLU A 28 20.03 -34.66 4.73
C GLU A 28 19.69 -34.06 3.35
N LYS A 29 20.54 -34.29 2.34
CA LYS A 29 20.26 -33.87 0.95
C LYS A 29 19.03 -34.56 0.38
N GLU A 30 18.90 -35.87 0.60
CA GLU A 30 17.74 -36.64 0.13
C GLU A 30 16.47 -36.17 0.82
N LYS A 31 16.50 -35.97 2.15
CA LYS A 31 15.37 -35.41 2.90
C LYS A 31 15.00 -34.02 2.38
N ARG A 32 15.98 -33.14 2.16
CA ARG A 32 15.73 -31.81 1.60
C ARG A 32 15.11 -31.87 0.20
N ALA A 33 15.56 -32.80 -0.65
CA ALA A 33 14.99 -32.99 -1.98
C ALA A 33 13.53 -33.47 -1.91
N LEU A 34 13.23 -34.38 -0.98
CA LEU A 34 11.86 -34.84 -0.72
C LEU A 34 10.97 -33.72 -0.18
N ASP A 35 11.47 -32.92 0.76
CA ASP A 35 10.74 -31.77 1.32
C ASP A 35 10.42 -30.73 0.23
N LEU A 36 11.39 -30.41 -0.64
CA LEU A 36 11.18 -29.50 -1.77
C LEU A 36 10.12 -30.02 -2.74
N LYS A 37 10.14 -31.32 -3.04
CA LYS A 37 9.13 -31.94 -3.89
C LYS A 37 7.75 -31.92 -3.23
N ALA A 38 7.66 -32.23 -1.95
CA ALA A 38 6.41 -32.16 -1.20
C ALA A 38 5.82 -30.75 -1.18
N LEU A 39 6.67 -29.71 -1.04
CA LEU A 39 6.25 -28.32 -1.15
C LEU A 39 5.70 -27.99 -2.53
N GLU A 40 6.37 -28.45 -3.59
CA GLU A 40 5.91 -28.27 -4.97
C GLU A 40 4.57 -28.98 -5.22
N ASP A 41 4.42 -30.22 -4.78
CA ASP A 41 3.19 -31.00 -4.91
C ASP A 41 2.03 -30.32 -4.17
N ILE A 42 2.25 -29.85 -2.94
CA ILE A 42 1.25 -29.08 -2.17
C ILE A 42 0.88 -27.79 -2.92
N ALA A 43 1.86 -27.07 -3.46
CA ALA A 43 1.60 -25.84 -4.20
C ALA A 43 0.77 -26.12 -5.48
N GLN A 44 1.15 -27.14 -6.26
CA GLN A 44 0.42 -27.53 -7.47
C GLN A 44 -1.04 -27.93 -7.18
N GLU A 45 -1.29 -28.57 -6.02
CA GLU A 45 -2.65 -28.97 -5.62
C GLU A 45 -3.49 -27.81 -5.08
N GLN A 46 -2.92 -26.98 -4.21
CA GLN A 46 -3.66 -25.95 -3.48
C GLN A 46 -3.82 -24.65 -4.27
N LEU A 47 -2.85 -24.30 -5.12
CA LEU A 47 -2.87 -23.03 -5.85
C LEU A 47 -4.10 -22.88 -6.75
N PRO A 48 -4.49 -23.86 -7.59
CA PRO A 48 -5.69 -23.72 -8.42
C PRO A 48 -6.96 -23.56 -7.60
N LYS A 49 -7.11 -24.32 -6.51
CA LYS A 49 -8.26 -24.26 -5.59
C LYS A 49 -8.35 -22.89 -4.91
N ALA A 50 -7.22 -22.36 -4.45
CA ALA A 50 -7.14 -21.03 -3.87
C ALA A 50 -7.53 -19.95 -4.88
N PHE A 51 -7.01 -20.03 -6.12
CA PHE A 51 -7.35 -19.07 -7.18
C PHE A 51 -8.84 -19.11 -7.54
N GLU A 52 -9.45 -20.29 -7.62
CA GLU A 52 -10.89 -20.40 -7.87
C GLU A 52 -11.70 -19.67 -6.78
N GLN A 53 -11.36 -19.87 -5.51
CA GLN A 53 -12.05 -19.21 -4.40
C GLN A 53 -11.83 -17.69 -4.39
N LEU A 54 -10.61 -17.22 -4.68
CA LEU A 54 -10.30 -15.80 -4.76
C LEU A 54 -11.04 -15.13 -5.94
N GLN A 55 -11.17 -15.82 -7.08
CA GLN A 55 -11.95 -15.33 -8.23
C GLN A 55 -13.43 -15.22 -7.88
N LYS A 56 -14.01 -16.21 -7.19
CA LYS A 56 -15.40 -16.14 -6.72
C LYS A 56 -15.63 -14.97 -5.78
N ALA A 57 -14.73 -14.74 -4.82
CA ALA A 57 -14.81 -13.60 -3.91
C ALA A 57 -14.73 -12.25 -4.67
N SER A 58 -13.80 -12.15 -5.62
CA SER A 58 -13.65 -10.97 -6.48
C SER A 58 -14.92 -10.71 -7.32
N GLN A 59 -15.50 -11.75 -7.91
CA GLN A 59 -16.72 -11.65 -8.70
C GLN A 59 -17.91 -11.23 -7.82
N ALA A 60 -18.07 -11.83 -6.63
CA ALA A 60 -19.12 -11.46 -5.70
C ALA A 60 -19.06 -9.97 -5.30
N LEU A 61 -17.84 -9.43 -5.07
CA LEU A 61 -17.66 -8.00 -4.82
C LEU A 61 -18.00 -7.14 -6.04
N ALA A 62 -17.66 -7.59 -7.25
CA ALA A 62 -17.99 -6.89 -8.48
C ALA A 62 -19.51 -6.83 -8.72
N ASP A 63 -20.20 -7.95 -8.52
CA ASP A 63 -21.65 -8.08 -8.65
C ASP A 63 -22.38 -7.24 -7.60
N ALA A 64 -21.94 -7.29 -6.34
CA ALA A 64 -22.47 -6.46 -5.26
C ALA A 64 -22.30 -4.96 -5.58
N LYS A 65 -21.13 -4.56 -6.09
CA LYS A 65 -20.87 -3.18 -6.49
C LYS A 65 -21.80 -2.75 -7.63
N LEU A 66 -21.97 -3.57 -8.66
CA LEU A 66 -22.88 -3.29 -9.77
C LEU A 66 -24.33 -3.16 -9.30
N PHE A 67 -24.78 -4.08 -8.44
CA PHE A 67 -26.11 -4.03 -7.84
C PHE A 67 -26.36 -2.72 -7.10
N VAL A 68 -25.42 -2.30 -6.25
CA VAL A 68 -25.56 -1.07 -5.47
C VAL A 68 -25.62 0.16 -6.39
N TYR A 69 -24.70 0.32 -7.33
CA TYR A 69 -24.72 1.48 -8.23
C TYR A 69 -25.96 1.51 -9.13
N THR A 70 -26.45 0.35 -9.56
CA THR A 70 -27.69 0.24 -10.34
C THR A 70 -28.89 0.66 -9.50
N SER A 71 -29.00 0.12 -8.27
CA SER A 71 -30.12 0.37 -7.36
C SER A 71 -30.23 1.84 -6.92
N PHE A 72 -29.10 2.53 -6.78
CA PHE A 72 -29.06 3.93 -6.35
C PHE A 72 -28.87 4.92 -7.51
N SER A 73 -28.84 4.47 -8.77
CA SER A 73 -28.59 5.36 -9.92
C SER A 73 -29.59 6.50 -10.00
N ASP A 74 -30.88 6.20 -9.91
CA ASP A 74 -31.93 7.21 -10.05
C ASP A 74 -32.02 8.11 -8.82
N TYR A 75 -31.76 7.57 -7.61
CA TYR A 75 -31.60 8.37 -6.41
C TYR A 75 -30.46 9.39 -6.55
N LEU A 76 -29.31 8.97 -7.08
CA LEU A 76 -28.15 9.85 -7.29
C LEU A 76 -28.45 10.92 -8.35
N LYS A 77 -29.07 10.57 -9.47
CA LYS A 77 -29.49 11.54 -10.51
C LYS A 77 -30.44 12.58 -9.94
N LEU A 78 -31.50 12.14 -9.27
CA LEU A 78 -32.50 13.04 -8.67
C LEU A 78 -31.87 13.94 -7.60
N LYS A 79 -30.96 13.41 -6.78
CA LYS A 79 -30.24 14.20 -5.78
C LYS A 79 -29.39 15.30 -6.41
N VAL A 80 -28.69 14.98 -7.52
CA VAL A 80 -27.90 15.96 -8.28
C VAL A 80 -28.80 17.05 -8.87
N GLU A 81 -29.91 16.67 -9.50
CA GLU A 81 -30.87 17.60 -10.09
C GLU A 81 -31.51 18.51 -9.04
N THR A 82 -31.90 17.94 -7.90
CA THR A 82 -32.61 18.67 -6.83
C THR A 82 -31.69 19.63 -6.08
N LEU A 83 -30.46 19.20 -5.77
CA LEU A 83 -29.54 20.01 -4.97
C LEU A 83 -28.68 20.95 -5.81
N GLY A 84 -28.50 20.69 -7.11
CA GLY A 84 -27.66 21.52 -8.00
C GLY A 84 -26.15 21.44 -7.71
N ILE A 85 -25.69 20.56 -6.81
CA ILE A 85 -24.29 20.47 -6.32
C ILE A 85 -23.49 19.36 -7.03
N GLY A 86 -24.02 18.76 -8.09
CA GLY A 86 -23.56 17.46 -8.61
C GLY A 86 -22.12 17.30 -9.06
N SER A 87 -21.34 18.37 -9.29
CA SER A 87 -19.99 18.26 -9.84
C SER A 87 -18.86 18.32 -8.82
N SER A 88 -19.08 18.89 -7.62
CA SER A 88 -18.00 19.07 -6.63
C SER A 88 -17.94 17.95 -5.58
N GLN A 89 -19.04 17.23 -5.39
CA GLN A 89 -19.14 16.19 -4.37
C GLN A 89 -18.53 14.87 -4.87
N LYS A 90 -17.47 14.38 -4.19
CA LYS A 90 -16.76 13.14 -4.55
C LYS A 90 -17.42 11.87 -3.98
N SER A 91 -18.28 12.01 -2.99
CA SER A 91 -18.98 10.92 -2.32
C SER A 91 -20.37 11.33 -1.82
N HIS A 92 -21.31 10.40 -1.87
CA HIS A 92 -22.68 10.55 -1.42
C HIS A 92 -22.94 9.56 -0.30
N THR A 93 -23.27 10.11 0.88
CA THR A 93 -23.72 9.33 2.03
C THR A 93 -25.23 9.25 2.04
N ILE A 94 -25.74 8.05 2.29
CA ILE A 94 -27.15 7.72 2.52
C ILE A 94 -27.22 7.07 3.89
N SER A 95 -28.08 7.56 4.76
CA SER A 95 -28.16 7.12 6.16
C SER A 95 -29.59 6.81 6.55
N LEU A 96 -29.75 5.65 7.18
CA LEU A 96 -30.93 5.17 7.89
C LEU A 96 -30.56 5.00 9.37
N PRO A 97 -31.53 4.81 10.29
CA PRO A 97 -31.25 4.64 11.71
C PRO A 97 -30.29 3.49 12.05
N ASP A 98 -30.32 2.43 11.26
CA ASP A 98 -29.58 1.17 11.48
C ASP A 98 -28.47 0.92 10.42
N ALA A 99 -28.35 1.77 9.40
CA ALA A 99 -27.44 1.54 8.29
C ALA A 99 -26.94 2.83 7.63
N LYS A 100 -25.70 2.80 7.15
CA LYS A 100 -25.10 3.87 6.35
C LYS A 100 -24.43 3.29 5.10
N LEU A 101 -24.69 3.90 3.96
CA LEU A 101 -24.09 3.56 2.67
C LEU A 101 -23.40 4.80 2.10
N ILE A 102 -22.15 4.64 1.67
CA ILE A 102 -21.34 5.71 1.08
C ILE A 102 -20.91 5.26 -0.31
N LEU A 103 -21.30 6.03 -1.32
CA LEU A 103 -20.99 5.79 -2.73
C LEU A 103 -20.14 6.94 -3.27
N GLY A 104 -19.05 6.66 -3.96
CA GLY A 104 -18.25 7.74 -4.52
C GLY A 104 -17.09 7.27 -5.36
N TYR A 105 -16.16 8.19 -5.61
CA TYR A 105 -14.93 7.88 -6.29
C TYR A 105 -13.72 8.44 -5.54
N ARG A 106 -12.62 7.68 -5.58
CA ARG A 106 -11.33 8.12 -5.09
C ARG A 106 -10.64 8.96 -6.15
N VAL A 107 -9.93 9.98 -5.71
CA VAL A 107 -9.12 10.85 -6.56
C VAL A 107 -7.65 10.64 -6.20
N THR A 108 -6.81 10.50 -7.21
CA THR A 108 -5.36 10.55 -7.05
C THR A 108 -4.85 11.90 -7.51
N ASP A 109 -3.72 12.31 -6.94
CA ASP A 109 -3.01 13.49 -7.40
C ASP A 109 -2.60 13.31 -8.85
N GLY A 110 -2.69 14.41 -9.59
CA GLY A 110 -2.31 14.49 -10.98
C GLY A 110 -1.84 15.91 -11.28
N TYR A 111 -0.84 16.03 -12.15
CA TYR A 111 -0.32 17.33 -12.58
C TYR A 111 -0.20 17.37 -14.10
N ASP A 112 -0.41 18.54 -14.68
CA ASP A 112 -0.06 18.78 -16.09
C ASP A 112 1.42 19.14 -16.24
N ASP A 113 1.86 19.33 -17.48
CA ASP A 113 3.27 19.57 -17.80
C ASP A 113 3.83 20.87 -17.19
N ASN A 114 2.96 21.82 -16.80
CA ASN A 114 3.39 23.06 -16.15
C ASN A 114 4.03 22.82 -14.78
N ALA A 115 3.71 21.71 -14.12
CA ALA A 115 4.35 21.34 -12.86
C ALA A 115 5.85 21.08 -13.03
N ASN A 116 6.30 20.61 -14.20
CA ASN A 116 7.73 20.40 -14.45
C ASN A 116 8.48 21.73 -14.56
N TYR A 117 7.86 22.76 -15.13
CA TYR A 117 8.44 24.11 -15.16
C TYR A 117 8.53 24.70 -13.75
N GLY A 118 7.50 24.50 -12.92
CA GLY A 118 7.53 24.93 -11.52
C GLY A 118 8.61 24.20 -10.72
N LEU A 119 8.76 22.89 -10.90
CA LEU A 119 9.86 22.10 -10.29
C LEU A 119 11.24 22.62 -10.70
N ALA A 120 11.42 23.02 -11.96
CA ALA A 120 12.69 23.57 -12.43
C ALA A 120 13.05 24.88 -11.72
N LEU A 121 12.07 25.79 -11.54
CA LEU A 121 12.24 27.03 -10.78
C LEU A 121 12.59 26.75 -9.30
N VAL A 122 11.85 25.83 -8.67
CA VAL A 122 12.14 25.41 -7.29
C VAL A 122 13.56 24.86 -7.18
N HIS A 123 13.96 23.93 -8.04
CA HIS A 123 15.31 23.36 -8.01
C HIS A 123 16.40 24.40 -8.23
N LYS A 124 16.18 25.35 -9.15
CA LYS A 124 17.11 26.45 -9.42
C LYS A 124 17.30 27.32 -8.18
N PHE A 125 16.21 27.69 -7.51
CA PHE A 125 16.28 28.45 -6.27
C PHE A 125 17.00 27.69 -5.16
N LEU A 126 16.61 26.43 -4.90
CA LEU A 126 17.23 25.60 -3.86
C LEU A 126 18.74 25.41 -4.11
N ALA A 127 19.16 25.28 -5.37
CA ALA A 127 20.58 25.22 -5.73
C ALA A 127 21.33 26.52 -5.40
N SER A 128 20.68 27.69 -5.54
CA SER A 128 21.28 28.98 -5.20
C SER A 128 21.53 29.17 -3.68
N LEU A 129 20.78 28.44 -2.85
CA LEU A 129 20.88 28.49 -1.39
C LEU A 129 21.89 27.50 -0.80
N ALA A 130 22.31 26.49 -1.56
CA ALA A 130 23.26 25.47 -1.11
C ALA A 130 24.69 26.01 -1.04
N LYS A 131 24.99 26.80 -0.01
CA LYS A 131 26.31 27.43 0.21
C LYS A 131 27.25 26.59 1.09
N ASP A 132 26.71 25.69 1.90
CA ASP A 132 27.44 24.83 2.84
C ASP A 132 26.84 23.41 2.87
N GLU A 133 27.54 22.47 3.51
CA GLU A 133 27.15 21.05 3.53
C GLU A 133 25.81 20.78 4.21
N ASP A 134 25.44 21.55 5.23
CA ASP A 134 24.19 21.35 5.97
C ASP A 134 23.01 21.96 5.22
N SER A 135 23.21 23.11 4.57
CA SER A 135 22.28 23.65 3.57
C SER A 135 22.05 22.65 2.44
N ALA A 136 23.10 22.01 1.92
CA ALA A 136 22.99 21.00 0.87
C ALA A 136 22.20 19.75 1.30
N LYS A 137 22.36 19.29 2.56
CA LYS A 137 21.55 18.19 3.13
C LYS A 137 20.07 18.58 3.23
N THR A 138 19.79 19.80 3.66
CA THR A 138 18.42 20.33 3.77
C THR A 138 17.75 20.43 2.40
N MET A 139 18.47 20.89 1.37
CA MET A 139 17.95 20.93 0.00
C MET A 139 17.64 19.53 -0.54
N LYS A 140 18.43 18.51 -0.20
CA LYS A 140 18.11 17.11 -0.54
C LYS A 140 16.81 16.63 0.10
N LEU A 141 16.51 17.06 1.33
CA LEU A 141 15.24 16.75 1.99
C LEU A 141 14.07 17.42 1.28
N VAL A 142 14.17 18.70 0.93
CA VAL A 142 13.12 19.42 0.18
C VAL A 142 12.89 18.79 -1.20
N ASN A 143 13.96 18.46 -1.93
CA ASN A 143 13.86 17.74 -3.20
C ASN A 143 13.18 16.38 -3.04
N ARG A 144 13.44 15.67 -1.93
CA ARG A 144 12.77 14.40 -1.62
C ARG A 144 11.28 14.59 -1.33
N LEU A 145 10.89 15.71 -0.73
CA LEU A 145 9.47 16.03 -0.54
C LEU A 145 8.75 16.29 -1.87
N LEU A 146 9.45 16.89 -2.83
CA LEU A 146 8.97 17.15 -4.19
C LEU A 146 9.27 16.02 -5.19
N GLN A 147 9.70 14.85 -4.71
CA GLN A 147 9.84 13.69 -5.58
C GLN A 147 8.48 13.16 -5.99
N LYS A 148 8.37 12.86 -7.29
CA LYS A 148 7.23 12.13 -7.84
C LYS A 148 7.12 10.76 -7.16
N ASN A 149 5.89 10.38 -6.84
CA ASN A 149 5.58 9.06 -6.30
C ASN A 149 5.78 7.97 -7.39
N ALA A 150 5.57 6.70 -7.02
CA ALA A 150 5.71 5.58 -7.96
C ALA A 150 4.80 5.67 -9.21
N LYS A 151 3.77 6.51 -9.19
CA LYS A 151 2.85 6.76 -10.32
C LYS A 151 3.27 7.96 -11.17
N GLY A 152 4.35 8.65 -10.82
CA GLY A 152 4.87 9.80 -11.57
C GLY A 152 4.25 11.15 -11.19
N ASP A 153 3.43 11.21 -10.13
CA ASP A 153 2.75 12.44 -9.70
C ASP A 153 3.34 12.98 -8.38
N LEU A 154 3.25 14.28 -8.16
CA LEU A 154 3.63 14.92 -6.89
C LEU A 154 2.57 14.67 -5.81
N ASP A 155 2.98 14.73 -4.54
CA ASP A 155 2.04 14.65 -3.41
C ASP A 155 1.43 16.04 -3.15
N SER A 156 0.11 16.16 -3.32
CA SER A 156 -0.57 17.46 -3.18
C SER A 156 -0.48 18.05 -1.78
N LYS A 157 -0.40 17.22 -0.74
CA LYS A 157 -0.26 17.71 0.64
C LYS A 157 1.11 18.33 0.85
N LYS A 158 2.16 17.64 0.39
CA LYS A 158 3.54 18.16 0.49
C LYS A 158 3.71 19.43 -0.34
N VAL A 159 3.11 19.48 -1.54
CA VAL A 159 3.13 20.69 -2.39
C VAL A 159 2.41 21.85 -1.69
N LEU A 160 1.28 21.60 -1.03
CA LEU A 160 0.57 22.63 -0.28
C LEU A 160 1.40 23.16 0.89
N GLU A 161 1.92 22.26 1.74
CA GLU A 161 2.77 22.61 2.89
C GLU A 161 4.01 23.40 2.46
N LEU A 162 4.74 22.92 1.44
CA LEU A 162 5.92 23.60 0.93
C LEU A 162 5.60 24.95 0.30
N SER A 163 4.43 25.11 -0.32
CA SER A 163 4.03 26.39 -0.90
C SER A 163 3.65 27.40 0.17
N GLN A 164 3.04 26.96 1.27
CA GLN A 164 2.78 27.83 2.43
C GLN A 164 4.10 28.32 3.02
N HIS A 165 5.01 27.38 3.29
CA HIS A 165 6.35 27.70 3.78
C HIS A 165 7.13 28.62 2.83
N ALA A 166 7.09 28.37 1.52
CA ALA A 166 7.71 29.24 0.52
C ALA A 166 7.16 30.66 0.58
N SER A 167 5.83 30.82 0.68
CA SER A 167 5.19 32.12 0.73
C SER A 167 5.50 32.90 2.01
N GLU A 168 5.70 32.20 3.13
CA GLU A 168 6.01 32.79 4.43
C GLU A 168 7.49 33.20 4.55
N GLU A 169 8.41 32.30 4.19
CA GLU A 169 9.85 32.49 4.44
C GLU A 169 10.62 33.07 3.23
N TYR A 170 10.09 32.88 2.02
CA TYR A 170 10.74 33.27 0.76
C TYR A 170 9.79 34.01 -0.19
N PRO A 171 9.15 35.10 0.25
CA PRO A 171 8.22 35.86 -0.60
C PRO A 171 8.93 36.42 -1.84
N ASP A 172 8.20 36.50 -2.96
CA ASP A 172 8.67 37.06 -4.24
C ASP A 172 9.95 36.43 -4.81
N THR A 173 10.18 35.14 -4.51
CA THR A 173 11.31 34.37 -5.04
C THR A 173 10.88 33.35 -6.10
N GLU A 174 11.85 32.84 -6.88
CA GLU A 174 11.64 31.73 -7.81
C GLU A 174 11.09 30.46 -7.11
N PHE A 175 11.30 30.31 -5.79
CA PHE A 175 10.72 29.23 -5.01
C PHE A 175 9.21 29.39 -4.85
N THR A 176 8.76 30.56 -4.43
CA THR A 176 7.33 30.86 -4.29
C THR A 176 6.63 30.82 -5.64
N GLU A 177 7.24 31.38 -6.70
CA GLU A 177 6.70 31.31 -8.06
C GLU A 177 6.61 29.85 -8.55
N GLY A 178 7.68 29.07 -8.36
CA GLY A 178 7.72 27.66 -8.74
C GLY A 178 6.66 26.83 -8.00
N MET A 179 6.48 27.05 -6.70
CA MET A 179 5.46 26.37 -5.90
C MET A 179 4.04 26.74 -6.34
N GLN A 180 3.77 28.02 -6.62
CA GLN A 180 2.48 28.47 -7.16
C GLN A 180 2.19 27.86 -8.53
N LEU A 181 3.20 27.73 -9.39
CA LEU A 181 3.05 27.11 -10.70
C LEU A 181 2.71 25.61 -10.58
N ILE A 182 3.38 24.89 -9.67
CA ILE A 182 3.07 23.50 -9.35
C ILE A 182 1.62 23.37 -8.83
N GLN A 183 1.18 24.25 -7.93
CA GLN A 183 -0.19 24.25 -7.43
C GLN A 183 -1.23 24.51 -8.54
N LYS A 184 -0.97 25.48 -9.42
CA LYS A 184 -1.86 25.78 -10.57
C LYS A 184 -1.94 24.62 -11.56
N ALA A 185 -0.86 23.85 -11.68
CA ALA A 185 -0.79 22.66 -12.52
C ALA A 185 -1.53 21.45 -11.92
N TYR A 186 -2.10 21.54 -10.71
CA TYR A 186 -2.82 20.44 -10.08
C TYR A 186 -4.09 20.08 -10.86
N LYS A 187 -4.11 18.86 -11.38
CA LYS A 187 -5.20 18.23 -12.14
C LYS A 187 -5.54 16.89 -11.48
N PRO A 188 -6.38 16.89 -10.43
CA PRO A 188 -6.78 15.65 -9.76
C PRO A 188 -7.44 14.69 -10.75
N LYS A 189 -7.06 13.41 -10.69
CA LYS A 189 -7.59 12.37 -11.57
C LYS A 189 -8.48 11.41 -10.78
N MET A 190 -9.66 11.11 -11.30
CA MET A 190 -10.48 10.03 -10.74
C MET A 190 -9.75 8.70 -10.91
N SER A 191 -9.72 7.89 -9.87
CA SER A 191 -8.97 6.62 -9.85
C SER A 191 -9.89 5.41 -9.80
N LYS A 192 -10.78 5.32 -8.81
CA LYS A 192 -11.66 4.16 -8.60
C LYS A 192 -12.98 4.58 -7.97
N TRP A 193 -14.08 4.03 -8.48
CA TRP A 193 -15.36 4.02 -7.79
C TRP A 193 -15.30 3.12 -6.55
N PHE A 194 -15.92 3.52 -5.45
CA PHE A 194 -15.93 2.78 -4.19
C PHE A 194 -17.32 2.75 -3.56
N VAL A 195 -17.55 1.69 -2.77
CA VAL A 195 -18.72 1.50 -1.93
C VAL A 195 -18.20 1.21 -0.52
N GLU A 196 -18.72 1.93 0.47
CA GLU A 196 -18.50 1.66 1.89
C GLU A 196 -19.87 1.49 2.56
N ALA A 197 -19.98 0.50 3.43
CA ALA A 197 -21.22 0.19 4.14
C ALA A 197 -20.93 0.03 5.64
N MET A 198 -21.85 0.50 6.47
CA MET A 198 -21.79 0.40 7.91
C MET A 198 -23.14 -0.01 8.46
N THR A 199 -23.13 -0.86 9.48
CA THR A 199 -24.31 -1.18 10.30
C THR A 199 -24.23 -0.42 11.60
N ILE A 200 -25.37 0.05 12.10
CA ILE A 200 -25.46 0.77 13.38
C ILE A 200 -26.23 -0.16 14.33
N ASP A 201 -25.58 -0.57 15.42
CA ASP A 201 -26.25 -1.44 16.39
C ASP A 201 -27.24 -0.66 17.28
N GLY A 202 -28.05 -1.39 18.06
CA GLY A 202 -29.06 -0.78 18.93
C GLY A 202 -28.53 0.14 20.03
N GLN A 203 -27.20 0.22 20.21
CA GLN A 203 -26.52 1.15 21.12
C GLN A 203 -25.91 2.36 20.37
N GLY A 204 -26.12 2.46 19.06
CA GLY A 204 -25.60 3.52 18.21
C GLY A 204 -24.15 3.32 17.77
N VAL A 205 -23.55 2.14 17.98
CA VAL A 205 -22.18 1.87 17.58
C VAL A 205 -22.15 1.50 16.09
N GLU A 206 -21.42 2.31 15.30
CA GLU A 206 -21.19 2.03 13.89
C GLU A 206 -20.15 0.93 13.71
N ARG A 207 -20.48 -0.09 12.91
CA ARG A 207 -19.58 -1.17 12.51
C ARG A 207 -19.45 -1.21 11.00
N THR A 208 -18.23 -1.05 10.50
CA THR A 208 -17.95 -1.13 9.06
C THR A 208 -18.12 -2.55 8.56
N VAL A 209 -18.81 -2.72 7.44
CA VAL A 209 -18.87 -3.99 6.72
C VAL A 209 -17.56 -4.13 5.91
N PRO A 210 -16.72 -5.14 6.18
CA PRO A 210 -15.44 -5.28 5.48
C PRO A 210 -15.67 -5.76 4.04
N LEU A 211 -15.40 -4.88 3.07
CA LEU A 211 -15.54 -5.15 1.63
C LEU A 211 -14.18 -5.32 0.93
N ASN A 212 -13.10 -5.49 1.70
CA ASN A 212 -11.76 -5.78 1.20
C ASN A 212 -11.11 -6.85 2.09
N MET A 213 -10.30 -7.73 1.49
CA MET A 213 -9.73 -8.90 2.16
C MET A 213 -8.86 -8.54 3.37
N THR A 214 -8.16 -7.40 3.32
CA THR A 214 -7.28 -6.94 4.41
C THR A 214 -8.05 -6.53 5.66
N SER A 215 -9.30 -6.09 5.52
CA SER A 215 -10.16 -5.71 6.64
C SER A 215 -11.00 -6.86 7.19
N VAL A 216 -10.93 -8.05 6.61
CA VAL A 216 -11.62 -9.23 7.12
C VAL A 216 -10.70 -9.95 8.09
N ASP A 217 -11.11 -10.05 9.35
CA ASP A 217 -10.36 -10.79 10.37
C ASP A 217 -10.44 -12.30 10.13
N LEU A 218 -9.31 -12.98 10.33
CA LEU A 218 -9.29 -14.43 10.44
C LEU A 218 -9.94 -14.88 11.76
N PRO A 219 -10.46 -16.12 11.82
CA PRO A 219 -10.93 -16.71 13.07
C PRO A 219 -9.86 -16.63 14.16
N LYS A 220 -10.28 -16.38 15.41
CA LYS A 220 -9.36 -16.18 16.55
C LYS A 220 -8.48 -17.39 16.86
N ASP A 221 -8.92 -18.57 16.43
CA ASP A 221 -8.25 -19.86 16.59
C ASP A 221 -7.26 -20.17 15.45
N PHE A 222 -7.17 -19.32 14.42
CA PHE A 222 -6.23 -19.50 13.33
C PHE A 222 -4.87 -18.86 13.65
N ASP A 223 -3.87 -19.69 13.95
CA ASP A 223 -2.54 -19.25 14.36
C ASP A 223 -1.59 -19.04 13.16
N LEU A 224 -1.10 -17.81 13.01
CA LEU A 224 -0.09 -17.40 12.03
C LEU A 224 1.22 -16.95 12.68
N SER A 225 1.42 -17.18 13.97
CA SER A 225 2.62 -16.75 14.72
C SER A 225 3.91 -17.32 14.12
N PHE A 226 3.85 -18.48 13.46
CA PHE A 226 4.98 -19.09 12.76
C PHE A 226 5.53 -18.26 11.59
N LEU A 227 4.76 -17.29 11.08
CA LEU A 227 5.20 -16.34 10.04
C LEU A 227 5.86 -15.09 10.60
N LEU A 228 5.71 -14.84 11.90
CA LEU A 228 6.27 -13.65 12.54
C LEU A 228 7.77 -13.85 12.80
N PRO A 229 8.57 -12.76 12.74
CA PRO A 229 9.95 -12.84 13.19
C PRO A 229 9.98 -13.34 14.63
N LYS A 230 10.84 -14.32 14.92
CA LYS A 230 11.11 -14.73 16.30
C LYS A 230 11.93 -13.62 16.92
N ASP A 231 11.49 -13.11 18.07
CA ASP A 231 12.32 -12.24 18.88
C ASP A 231 13.62 -13.01 19.22
N GLU A 232 14.76 -12.55 18.68
CA GLU A 232 16.10 -13.04 19.02
C GLU A 232 16.55 -12.55 20.40
#